data_AF-C9KMB9-F1
#
_entry.id   AF-C9KMB9-F1
#
_cell.length_a   1.000
_cell.length_b   1.000
_cell.length_c   1.000
_cell.angle_alpha   90.00
_cell.angle_beta   90.00
_cell.angle_gamma   90.00
#
_symmetry.space_group_name_H-M   'P 1'
#
loop_
_entity.id
_entity.type
_entity.pdbx_description
1 polymer ?
#
loop_
_entity_poly.entity_id
_entity_poly.type
_entity_poly.pdbx_seq_one_letter_code
_entity_poly.pdbx_strand_id
1 'polypeptide(L)'
;FGSNNLTYATKGYLSDTKTNDVGDYDITTSVNELKNYDVKTNTAKLHINKAALFVNTDDKTTTYGTVDKAFTSDIQGLTNGDDASIVNLTYATKG
;
A
#
# COMPACT_ATOMS: atom_id res chain seq x y z
N PHE A 1 3.54 -19.20 38.57
CA PHE A 1 3.20 -17.92 37.90
C PHE A 1 3.28 -18.17 36.40
N GLY A 2 2.15 -18.49 35.76
CA GLY A 2 2.11 -18.81 34.33
C GLY A 2 2.21 -17.53 33.51
N SER A 3 2.98 -17.57 32.43
CA SER A 3 3.13 -16.45 31.50
C SER A 3 1.76 -16.04 30.96
N ASN A 4 1.38 -14.79 31.17
CA ASN A 4 0.21 -14.19 30.53
C ASN A 4 0.63 -13.81 29.10
N ASN A 5 0.34 -14.68 28.12
CA ASN A 5 0.56 -14.37 26.72
C ASN A 5 -0.58 -13.48 26.21
N LEU A 6 -0.23 -12.28 25.73
CA LEU A 6 -1.10 -11.38 24.99
C LEU A 6 -0.69 -11.41 23.53
N THR A 7 -1.57 -11.89 22.65
CA THR A 7 -1.30 -11.97 21.22
C THR A 7 -2.17 -10.95 20.50
N TYR A 8 -1.53 -10.05 19.75
CA TYR A 8 -2.21 -9.16 18.81
C TYR A 8 -2.05 -9.75 17.41
N ALA A 9 -3.16 -9.95 16.71
CA ALA A 9 -3.15 -10.30 15.29
C ALA A 9 -3.87 -9.18 14.53
N THR A 10 -3.15 -8.53 13.62
CA THR A 10 -3.73 -7.59 12.66
C THR A 10 -3.75 -8.28 11.30
N LYS A 11 -4.91 -8.31 10.65
CA LYS A 11 -5.05 -8.83 9.28
C LYS A 11 -4.49 -7.86 8.24
N GLY A 12 -4.14 -6.62 8.60
CA GLY A 12 -3.71 -5.59 7.65
C GLY A 12 -2.26 -5.74 7.18
N TYR A 13 -1.44 -6.54 7.87
CA TYR A 13 -0.08 -6.85 7.44
C TYR A 13 -0.01 -8.27 6.85
N LEU A 14 0.52 -8.39 5.64
CA LEU A 14 0.80 -9.68 5.00
C LEU A 14 2.15 -10.24 5.47
N SER A 15 3.13 -9.37 5.73
CA SER A 15 4.43 -9.66 6.35
C SER A 15 5.06 -8.39 6.94
N ASP A 16 6.24 -8.51 7.55
CA ASP A 16 7.01 -7.34 8.07
C ASP A 16 7.39 -6.32 6.98
N THR A 17 7.33 -6.71 5.70
CA THR A 17 7.67 -5.85 4.56
C THR A 17 6.47 -5.51 3.68
N LYS A 18 5.28 -6.09 3.95
CA LYS A 18 4.12 -5.94 3.08
C LYS A 18 2.80 -5.77 3.83
N THR A 19 1.96 -4.88 3.30
CA THR A 19 0.59 -4.65 3.77
C THR A 19 -0.44 -5.18 2.79
N ASN A 20 -1.70 -5.30 3.25
CA ASN A 20 -2.85 -5.55 2.39
C ASN A 20 -3.23 -4.28 1.61
N ASP A 21 -4.28 -4.41 0.79
CA ASP A 21 -4.90 -3.32 0.05
C ASP A 21 -5.38 -2.18 0.96
N VAL A 22 -5.65 -1.04 0.34
CA VAL A 22 -6.25 0.13 1.00
C VAL A 22 -7.59 -0.23 1.61
N GLY A 23 -7.80 0.13 2.87
CA GLY A 23 -9.05 -0.14 3.56
C GLY A 23 -8.93 -0.16 5.08
N ASP A 24 -10.03 -0.51 5.72
CA ASP A 24 -10.12 -0.67 7.16
C ASP A 24 -10.01 -2.14 7.56
N TYR A 25 -9.18 -2.40 8.57
CA TYR A 25 -8.93 -3.72 9.13
C TYR A 25 -9.18 -3.70 10.63
N ASP A 26 -10.00 -4.62 11.11
CA ASP A 26 -10.22 -4.77 12.54
C ASP A 26 -8.98 -5.36 13.22
N ILE A 27 -8.63 -4.82 14.38
CA ILE A 27 -7.61 -5.37 15.27
C ILE A 27 -8.33 -6.15 16.36
N THR A 28 -8.14 -7.47 16.36
CA THR A 28 -8.73 -8.36 17.37
C THR A 28 -7.71 -8.66 18.45
N THR A 29 -8.10 -8.42 19.70
CA THR A 29 -7.31 -8.76 20.89
C THR A 29 -7.98 -9.93 21.60
N SER A 30 -7.21 -10.94 21.94
CA SER A 30 -7.67 -12.05 22.76
C SER A 30 -6.76 -12.19 23.97
N VAL A 31 -7.38 -12.32 25.14
CA VAL A 31 -6.68 -12.49 26.41
C VAL A 31 -7.14 -13.82 27.00
N ASN A 32 -6.19 -14.62 27.49
CA ASN A 32 -6.50 -15.85 28.19
C ASN A 32 -7.16 -15.54 29.55
N GLU A 33 -7.87 -16.50 30.14
CA GLU A 33 -8.53 -16.30 31.43
C GLU A 33 -7.51 -15.99 32.55
N LEU A 34 -7.67 -14.84 33.19
CA LEU A 34 -6.83 -14.38 34.30
C LEU A 34 -7.62 -14.40 35.60
N LYS A 35 -7.43 -15.43 36.43
CA LYS A 35 -8.25 -15.70 37.64
C LYS A 35 -8.37 -14.54 38.65
N ASN A 36 -7.41 -13.62 38.68
CA ASN A 36 -7.36 -12.53 39.66
C ASN A 36 -7.57 -11.13 39.03
N TYR A 37 -7.98 -11.05 37.76
CA TYR A 37 -8.09 -9.77 37.04
C TYR A 37 -9.47 -9.63 36.38
N ASP A 38 -10.06 -8.44 36.47
CA ASP A 38 -11.17 -8.02 35.60
C ASP A 38 -10.56 -7.50 34.29
N VAL A 39 -10.65 -8.31 33.23
CA VAL A 39 -10.03 -8.00 31.94
C VAL A 39 -11.01 -7.23 31.07
N LYS A 40 -10.61 -6.04 30.63
CA LYS A 40 -11.33 -5.25 29.63
C LYS A 40 -10.47 -5.10 28.39
N THR A 41 -11.05 -5.41 27.23
CA THR A 41 -10.44 -5.19 25.92
C THR A 41 -11.24 -4.14 25.17
N ASN A 42 -10.56 -3.28 24.42
CA ASN A 42 -11.19 -2.37 23.47
C ASN A 42 -11.06 -2.91 22.04
N THR A 43 -12.01 -2.52 21.19
CA THR A 43 -11.88 -2.71 19.74
C THR A 43 -11.02 -1.58 19.17
N ALA A 44 -10.14 -1.92 18.23
CA ALA A 44 -9.35 -0.96 17.47
C ALA A 44 -9.40 -1.28 15.97
N LYS A 45 -9.12 -0.27 15.14
CA LYS A 45 -9.07 -0.39 13.68
C LYS A 45 -7.74 0.11 13.15
N LEU A 46 -7.26 -0.53 12.11
CA LEU A 46 -6.15 -0.08 11.27
C LEU A 46 -6.74 0.42 9.95
N HIS A 47 -6.45 1.67 9.59
CA HIS A 47 -6.78 2.22 8.29
C HIS A 47 -5.53 2.31 7.41
N ILE A 48 -5.54 1.65 6.26
CA ILE A 48 -4.48 1.72 5.25
C ILE A 48 -4.87 2.77 4.22
N ASN A 49 -4.11 3.86 4.15
CA ASN A 49 -4.32 4.95 3.20
C ASN A 49 -3.77 4.60 1.81
N LYS A 50 -4.30 5.25 0.77
CA LYS A 50 -3.69 5.22 -0.57
C LYS A 50 -2.30 5.84 -0.53
N ALA A 51 -1.35 5.19 -1.21
CA ALA A 51 -0.06 5.79 -1.52
C ALA A 51 -0.20 6.80 -2.68
N ALA A 52 0.66 7.81 -2.69
CA ALA A 52 0.76 8.72 -3.82
C ALA A 52 1.65 8.11 -4.91
N LEU A 53 1.14 8.05 -6.14
CA LEU A 53 1.88 7.62 -7.31
C LEU A 53 2.03 8.80 -8.28
N PHE A 54 3.24 9.04 -8.75
CA PHE A 54 3.54 10.09 -9.71
C PHE A 54 4.03 9.46 -11.00
N VAL A 55 3.47 9.93 -12.12
CA VAL A 55 3.89 9.54 -13.47
C VAL A 55 4.31 10.82 -14.18
N ASN A 56 5.62 10.98 -14.38
CA ASN A 56 6.19 12.14 -15.03
C ASN A 56 6.57 11.77 -16.47
N THR A 57 6.05 12.50 -17.45
CA THR A 57 6.39 12.30 -18.86
C THR A 57 7.13 13.53 -19.36
N ASP A 58 8.25 13.32 -20.03
CA ASP A 58 9.07 14.42 -20.52
C ASP A 58 8.41 15.14 -21.70
N ASP A 59 8.58 16.46 -21.75
CA ASP A 59 8.24 17.24 -22.93
C ASP A 59 9.08 16.79 -24.13
N LYS A 60 8.44 16.72 -25.30
CA LYS A 60 9.09 16.37 -26.57
C LYS A 60 8.85 17.44 -27.60
N THR A 61 9.88 17.73 -28.38
CA THR A 61 9.80 18.56 -29.58
C THR A 61 10.28 17.74 -30.77
N THR A 62 9.60 17.87 -31.90
CA THR A 62 9.97 17.19 -33.15
C THR A 62 9.93 18.17 -34.32
N THR A 63 10.69 17.88 -35.36
CA THR A 63 10.68 18.66 -36.60
C THR A 63 9.48 18.24 -37.46
N TYR A 64 8.84 19.21 -38.12
CA TYR A 64 7.74 18.97 -39.05
C TYR A 64 8.09 17.87 -40.07
N GLY A 65 7.15 16.95 -40.31
CA GLY A 65 7.34 15.79 -41.18
C GLY A 65 8.06 14.60 -40.53
N THR A 66 8.56 14.74 -39.29
CA THR A 66 9.19 13.65 -38.55
C THR A 66 8.25 13.16 -37.44
N VAL A 67 8.06 11.85 -37.38
CA VAL A 67 7.24 11.20 -36.35
C VAL A 67 8.16 10.49 -35.37
N ASP A 68 8.32 11.07 -34.18
CA ASP A 68 8.87 10.37 -33.02
C ASP A 68 7.71 9.91 -32.13
N LYS A 69 7.63 8.60 -31.87
CA LYS A 69 6.63 7.98 -30.99
C LYS A 69 7.24 7.43 -29.71
N ALA A 70 8.53 7.65 -29.47
CA ALA A 70 9.20 7.21 -28.27
C ALA A 70 8.94 8.21 -27.14
N PHE A 71 7.94 7.90 -26.32
CA PHE A 71 7.69 8.59 -25.06
C PHE A 71 8.30 7.81 -23.90
N THR A 72 8.94 8.54 -23.00
CA THR A 72 9.53 8.01 -21.78
C THR A 72 8.82 8.66 -20.60
N SER A 73 8.42 7.83 -19.63
CA SER A 73 7.91 8.30 -18.35
C SER A 73 8.68 7.66 -17.22
N ASP A 74 8.86 8.44 -16.17
CA ASP A 74 9.35 7.99 -14.87
C ASP A 74 8.16 7.79 -13.92
N ILE A 75 8.14 6.65 -13.23
CA ILE A 75 7.09 6.28 -12.29
C ILE A 75 7.69 6.23 -10.89
N GLN A 76 7.15 7.03 -9.99
CA GLN A 76 7.62 7.17 -8.62
C GLN A 76 6.51 6.98 -7.62
N GLY A 77 6.85 6.49 -6.42
CA GLY A 77 5.90 6.29 -5.32
C GLY A 77 5.27 4.89 -5.26
N LEU A 78 5.78 3.94 -6.06
CA LEU A 78 5.47 2.52 -5.88
C LEU A 78 5.96 2.07 -4.48
N THR A 79 5.14 1.27 -3.82
CA THR A 79 5.39 0.79 -2.45
C THR A 79 5.08 -0.70 -2.38
N ASN A 80 5.19 -1.33 -1.21
CA ASN A 80 4.79 -2.73 -1.01
C ASN A 80 5.49 -3.77 -1.91
N GLY A 81 6.62 -3.40 -2.53
CA GLY A 81 7.31 -4.21 -3.53
C GLY A 81 6.63 -4.23 -4.90
N ASP A 82 5.76 -3.25 -5.19
CA ASP A 82 5.17 -3.02 -6.51
C ASP A 82 6.25 -2.63 -7.52
N ASP A 83 6.08 -3.10 -8.76
CA ASP A 83 7.01 -2.85 -9.86
C ASP A 83 6.35 -2.01 -10.95
N ALA A 84 7.13 -1.16 -11.63
CA ALA A 84 6.63 -0.24 -12.65
C ALA A 84 5.95 -0.94 -13.84
N SER A 85 6.25 -2.23 -14.08
CA SER A 85 5.61 -3.04 -15.12
C SER A 85 4.11 -3.24 -14.94
N ILE A 86 3.56 -3.02 -13.73
CA ILE A 86 2.11 -3.09 -13.51
C ILE A 86 1.35 -1.88 -14.08
N VAL A 87 2.06 -0.79 -14.39
CA VAL A 87 1.45 0.44 -14.88
C VAL A 87 1.41 0.43 -16.41
N ASN A 88 0.22 0.23 -16.98
CA ASN A 88 0.01 0.27 -18.42
C ASN A 88 -0.10 1.72 -18.91
N LEU A 89 1.02 2.33 -19.33
CA LEU A 89 1.01 3.67 -19.91
C LEU A 89 0.61 3.62 -21.40
N THR A 90 -0.32 4.48 -21.77
CA THR A 90 -0.65 4.76 -23.17
C THR A 90 -0.41 6.23 -23.44
N TYR A 91 0.45 6.53 -24.42
CA TYR A 91 0.74 7.89 -24.83
C TYR A 91 -0.15 8.27 -26.00
N ALA A 92 -0.82 9.42 -25.88
CA ALA A 92 -1.64 9.98 -26.95
C ALA A 92 -1.36 11.48 -27.06
N THR A 93 -1.15 11.96 -28.28
CA THR A 93 -1.03 13.39 -28.58
C THR A 93 -2.38 13.90 -29.06
N LYS A 94 -2.87 15.00 -28.49
CA LYS A 94 -4.05 15.70 -29.00
C LYS A 94 -3.60 16.97 -29.72
N GLY A 95 -3.99 17.09 -30.99
CA GLY A 95 -3.84 18.30 -31.80
C GLY A 95 -5.08 19.18 -31.75
#